data_AF-A0A7Z7LCL2-F1
#
_entry.id   AF-A0A7Z7LCL2-F1
#
_cell.length_a   1.000
_cell.length_b   1.000
_cell.length_c   1.000
_cell.angle_alpha   90.00
_cell.angle_beta   90.00
_cell.angle_gamma   90.00
#
_symmetry.space_group_name_H-M   'P 1'
#
loop_
_entity.id
_entity.type
_entity.pdbx_description
1 polymer ?
#
loop_
_entity_poly.entity_id
_entity_poly.type
_entity_poly.pdbx_seq_one_letter_code
_entity_poly.pdbx_strand_id
1 'polypeptide(L)'
;MNYRELSQASGLKYDTVRNYAKVLLDEGLVEKIDESTIPVVKKIPEYTASGFTVKEAAYKAFEYVHQSSGTGEINALQKKLSDLELENESLRNELQKSKEMIENLKRKLESLSEEETPATSEIVVYRQDVRTAADVLKKALKSAGQGFAQFIHWLFDTEPEKPVE
;
A
#
# COMPACT_ATOMS: atom_id res chain seq x y z
N MET A 1 21.29 7.16 -35.90
CA MET A 1 22.26 8.28 -35.82
C MET A 1 23.25 8.13 -36.96
N ASN A 2 23.73 9.23 -37.55
CA ASN A 2 24.74 9.19 -38.61
C ASN A 2 26.17 9.41 -38.07
N TYR A 3 27.21 9.17 -38.89
CA TYR A 3 28.61 9.31 -38.46
C TYR A 3 29.00 10.73 -38.05
N ARG A 4 28.32 11.75 -38.59
CA ARG A 4 28.58 13.16 -38.25
C ARG A 4 28.07 13.48 -36.85
N GLU A 5 26.85 13.05 -36.54
CA GLU A 5 26.25 13.13 -35.20
C GLU A 5 27.08 12.36 -34.18
N LEU A 6 27.50 11.13 -34.53
CA LEU A 6 28.37 10.33 -33.67
C LEU A 6 29.71 11.03 -33.39
N SER A 7 30.31 11.65 -34.41
CA SER A 7 31.57 12.38 -34.27
C SER A 7 31.45 13.61 -33.37
N GLN A 8 30.35 14.34 -33.50
CA GLN A 8 30.04 15.47 -32.61
C GLN A 8 29.81 15.01 -31.18
N ALA A 9 29.01 13.96 -30.98
CA ALA A 9 28.68 13.44 -29.66
C ALA A 9 29.86 12.77 -28.95
N SER A 10 30.75 12.11 -29.71
CA SER A 10 31.94 11.46 -29.17
C SER A 10 33.11 12.44 -28.96
N GLY A 11 33.08 13.61 -29.61
CA GLY A 11 34.18 14.57 -29.60
C GLY A 11 35.42 14.10 -30.39
N LEU A 12 35.25 13.12 -31.29
CA LEU A 12 36.33 12.55 -32.09
C LEU A 12 36.22 12.99 -33.55
N LYS A 13 37.33 12.97 -34.28
CA LYS A 13 37.36 13.34 -35.71
C LYS A 13 36.46 12.41 -36.52
N TYR A 14 35.80 12.97 -37.55
CA TYR A 14 34.87 12.24 -38.42
C TYR A 14 35.49 10.96 -39.01
N ASP A 15 36.70 11.05 -39.57
CA ASP A 15 37.36 9.89 -40.20
C ASP A 15 37.66 8.78 -39.20
N THR A 16 38.11 9.15 -38.00
CA THR A 16 38.38 8.22 -36.90
C THR A 16 37.09 7.51 -36.48
N VAL A 17 36.02 8.26 -36.29
CA VAL A 17 34.71 7.74 -35.90
C VAL A 17 34.12 6.85 -36.97
N ARG A 18 34.22 7.25 -38.24
CA ARG A 18 33.78 6.44 -39.37
C ARG A 18 34.50 5.11 -39.42
N ASN A 19 35.81 5.10 -39.19
CA ASN A 19 36.60 3.87 -39.12
C ASN A 19 36.16 2.98 -37.94
N TYR A 20 36.01 3.56 -36.75
CA TYR A 20 35.61 2.81 -35.56
C TYR A 20 34.18 2.26 -35.67
N ALA A 21 33.24 3.07 -36.12
CA ALA A 21 31.86 2.66 -36.34
C ALA A 21 31.75 1.55 -37.40
N LYS A 22 32.58 1.61 -38.45
CA LYS A 22 32.66 0.53 -39.44
C LYS A 22 33.13 -0.77 -38.81
N VAL A 23 34.22 -0.74 -38.04
CA VAL A 23 34.71 -1.94 -37.33
C VAL A 23 33.66 -2.51 -36.38
N LEU A 24 32.94 -1.66 -35.64
CA LEU A 24 31.89 -2.11 -34.73
C LEU A 24 30.73 -2.83 -35.46
N LEU A 25 30.35 -2.35 -36.65
CA LEU A 25 29.33 -2.98 -37.49
C LEU A 25 29.84 -4.26 -38.15
N ASP A 26 31.04 -4.22 -38.74
CA ASP A 26 31.64 -5.35 -39.46
C ASP A 26 31.91 -6.54 -38.53
N GLU A 27 32.26 -6.29 -37.27
CA GLU A 27 32.48 -7.32 -36.24
C GLU A 27 31.20 -7.75 -35.52
N GLY A 28 30.04 -7.19 -35.88
CA GLY A 28 28.75 -7.50 -35.26
C GLY A 28 28.65 -7.11 -33.78
N LEU A 29 29.50 -6.19 -33.32
CA LEU A 29 29.47 -5.67 -31.95
C LEU A 29 28.27 -4.74 -31.73
N VAL A 30 27.86 -4.02 -32.77
CA VAL A 30 26.64 -3.23 -32.78
C VAL A 30 25.85 -3.53 -34.04
N GLU A 31 24.52 -3.64 -33.93
CA GLU A 31 23.65 -3.88 -35.08
C GLU A 31 23.45 -2.60 -35.92
N LYS A 32 23.44 -1.44 -35.25
CA LYS A 32 23.25 -0.13 -35.87
C LYS A 32 23.96 0.95 -35.06
N ILE A 33 24.22 2.08 -35.72
CA ILE A 33 24.80 3.25 -35.06
C ILE A 33 23.70 4.07 -34.39
N ASP A 34 23.66 4.00 -33.06
CA ASP A 34 22.75 4.74 -32.18
C ASP A 34 23.49 5.32 -30.96
N GLU A 35 22.74 5.93 -30.04
CA GLU A 35 23.31 6.60 -28.87
C GLU A 35 24.13 5.67 -27.97
N SER A 36 23.81 4.37 -27.93
CA SER A 36 24.57 3.36 -27.17
C SER A 36 25.98 3.15 -27.73
N THR A 37 26.20 3.50 -28.99
CA THR A 37 27.51 3.38 -29.67
C THR A 37 28.49 4.47 -29.22
N ILE A 38 27.99 5.62 -28.75
CA ILE A 38 28.80 6.78 -28.33
C ILE A 38 29.83 6.40 -27.24
N PRO A 39 29.44 5.81 -26.09
CA PRO A 39 30.40 5.46 -25.04
C PRO A 39 31.47 4.46 -25.52
N VAL A 40 31.10 3.50 -26.38
CA VAL A 40 32.04 2.51 -26.93
C VAL A 40 33.10 3.21 -27.79
N VAL A 41 32.66 4.05 -28.73
CA VAL A 41 33.56 4.78 -29.64
C VAL A 41 34.50 5.72 -28.90
N LYS A 42 34.04 6.34 -27.79
CA LYS A 42 34.89 7.17 -26.93
C LYS A 42 35.97 6.39 -26.19
N LYS A 43 35.77 5.08 -25.96
CA LYS A 43 36.70 4.23 -25.21
C LYS A 43 37.77 3.57 -26.08
N ILE A 44 37.50 3.36 -27.37
CA ILE A 44 38.45 2.78 -28.33
C ILE A 44 39.83 3.46 -28.32
N PRO A 45 39.94 4.81 -28.33
CA PRO A 45 41.23 5.51 -28.29
C PRO A 45 42.17 5.06 -27.18
N GLU A 46 41.64 4.80 -25.97
CA GLU A 46 42.44 4.40 -24.81
C GLU A 46 43.15 3.06 -25.04
N TYR A 47 42.45 2.10 -25.65
CA TYR A 47 43.03 0.80 -25.98
C TYR A 47 43.96 0.90 -27.19
N THR A 48 43.63 1.68 -28.21
CA THR A 48 44.55 1.89 -29.34
C THR A 48 45.85 2.59 -28.92
N ALA A 49 45.78 3.53 -27.97
CA ALA A 49 46.96 4.16 -27.38
C ALA A 49 47.82 3.18 -26.57
N SER A 50 47.22 2.09 -26.08
CA SER A 50 47.90 1.00 -25.39
C SER A 50 48.50 -0.04 -26.35
N GLY A 51 48.48 0.23 -27.66
CA GLY A 51 49.10 -0.63 -28.69
C GLY A 51 48.18 -1.70 -29.27
N PHE A 52 46.90 -1.75 -28.89
CA PHE A 52 45.93 -2.67 -29.50
C PHE A 52 45.52 -2.20 -30.90
N THR A 53 45.21 -3.17 -31.77
CA THR A 53 44.58 -2.86 -33.06
C THR A 53 43.19 -2.26 -32.84
N VAL A 54 42.67 -1.53 -33.83
CA VAL A 54 41.32 -0.92 -33.74
C VAL A 54 40.24 -1.99 -33.48
N LYS A 55 40.40 -3.19 -34.06
CA LYS A 55 39.50 -4.32 -33.84
C LYS A 55 39.53 -4.79 -32.38
N GLU A 56 40.71 -5.10 -31.84
CA GLU A 56 40.86 -5.54 -30.44
C GLU A 56 40.40 -4.45 -29.45
N ALA A 57 40.71 -3.19 -29.75
CA ALA A 57 40.25 -2.05 -28.98
C ALA A 57 38.72 -1.91 -28.99
N ALA A 58 38.06 -2.19 -30.12
CA ALA A 58 36.60 -2.19 -30.23
C ALA A 58 35.95 -3.27 -29.35
N TYR A 59 36.46 -4.51 -29.36
CA TYR A 59 35.99 -5.57 -28.46
C TYR A 59 36.14 -5.18 -26.98
N LYS A 60 37.34 -4.72 -26.59
CA LYS A 60 37.61 -4.31 -25.20
C LYS A 60 36.76 -3.13 -24.75
N ALA A 61 36.58 -2.13 -25.62
CA ALA A 61 35.72 -0.99 -25.37
C ALA A 61 34.26 -1.41 -25.21
N PHE A 62 33.79 -2.31 -26.07
CA PHE A 62 32.43 -2.82 -26.03
C PHE A 62 32.17 -3.58 -24.72
N GLU A 63 33.04 -4.54 -24.37
CA GLU A 63 32.94 -5.29 -23.12
C GLU A 63 32.96 -4.37 -21.89
N TYR A 64 33.90 -3.42 -21.84
CA TYR A 64 34.01 -2.48 -20.72
C TYR A 64 32.72 -1.69 -20.51
N VAL A 65 32.16 -1.12 -21.58
CA VAL A 65 30.93 -0.32 -21.50
C VAL A 65 29.77 -1.18 -21.01
N HIS A 66 29.58 -2.38 -21.57
CA HIS A 66 28.43 -3.22 -21.24
C HIS A 66 28.56 -3.93 -19.88
N GLN A 67 29.78 -4.29 -19.45
CA GLN A 67 30.01 -4.81 -18.10
C GLN A 67 29.85 -3.73 -17.03
N SER A 68 30.28 -2.50 -17.31
CA SER A 68 30.14 -1.38 -16.37
C SER A 68 28.68 -0.93 -16.17
N SER A 69 27.87 -0.96 -17.22
CA SER A 69 26.42 -0.70 -17.12
C SER A 69 25.67 -1.81 -16.39
N GLY A 70 25.99 -3.08 -16.65
CA GLY A 70 25.31 -4.21 -16.01
C GLY A 70 25.54 -4.28 -14.49
N THR A 71 26.76 -3.99 -14.02
CA THR A 71 27.12 -4.12 -12.60
C THR A 71 26.46 -3.06 -11.71
N GLY A 72 26.34 -1.82 -12.18
CA GLY A 72 25.67 -0.74 -11.43
C GLY A 72 24.17 -0.97 -11.26
N GLU A 73 23.48 -1.37 -12.32
CA GLU A 73 22.05 -1.68 -12.29
C GLU A 73 21.75 -2.92 -11.45
N ILE A 74 22.58 -3.97 -11.56
CA ILE A 74 22.46 -5.17 -10.73
C ILE A 74 22.61 -4.82 -9.24
N ASN A 75 23.59 -4.00 -8.88
CA ASN A 75 23.78 -3.59 -7.48
C ASN A 75 22.61 -2.75 -6.96
N ALA A 76 22.07 -1.85 -7.79
CA ALA A 76 20.91 -1.04 -7.42
C ALA A 76 19.65 -1.90 -7.25
N LEU A 77 19.45 -2.88 -8.13
CA LEU A 77 18.34 -3.83 -8.04
C LEU A 77 18.47 -4.76 -6.85
N GLN A 78 19.67 -5.26 -6.55
CA GLN A 78 19.95 -6.07 -5.36
C GLN A 78 19.64 -5.30 -4.08
N LYS A 79 20.11 -4.05 -3.98
CA LYS A 79 19.79 -3.19 -2.83
C LYS A 79 18.29 -3.00 -2.67
N LYS A 80 17.58 -2.69 -3.76
CA LYS A 80 16.13 -2.53 -3.75
C LYS A 80 15.40 -3.82 -3.34
N LEU A 81 15.91 -4.97 -3.76
CA LEU A 81 15.38 -6.27 -3.37
C LEU A 81 15.53 -6.50 -1.86
N SER A 82 16.72 -6.23 -1.30
CA SER A 82 16.95 -6.32 0.14
C SER A 82 16.09 -5.35 0.95
N ASP A 83 15.92 -4.11 0.48
CA ASP A 83 15.05 -3.12 1.13
C ASP A 83 13.58 -3.60 1.14
N LEU A 84 13.11 -4.17 0.01
CA LEU A 84 11.76 -4.73 -0.10
C LEU A 84 11.56 -5.99 0.73
N GLU A 85 12.57 -6.84 0.87
CA GLU A 85 12.52 -8.02 1.74
C GLU A 85 12.36 -7.63 3.22
N LEU A 86 13.12 -6.63 3.66
CA LEU A 86 12.99 -6.06 5.00
C LEU A 86 11.61 -5.43 5.25
N GLU A 87 11.09 -4.68 4.28
CA GLU A 87 9.74 -4.09 4.37
C GLU A 87 8.67 -5.18 4.44
N ASN A 88 8.77 -6.23 3.62
CA ASN A 88 7.85 -7.37 3.65
C ASN A 88 7.86 -8.08 5.01
N GLU A 89 9.04 -8.27 5.60
CA GLU A 89 9.17 -8.87 6.93
C GLU A 89 8.52 -7.99 8.01
N SER A 90 8.73 -6.67 7.95
CA SER A 90 8.08 -5.72 8.85
C SER A 90 6.55 -5.79 8.74
N LEU A 91 6.00 -5.77 7.52
CA LEU A 91 4.56 -5.86 7.27
C LEU A 91 3.96 -7.18 7.75
N ARG A 92 4.69 -8.30 7.59
CA ARG A 92 4.26 -9.60 8.12
C ARG A 92 4.18 -9.59 9.65
N ASN A 93 5.15 -8.96 10.32
CA ASN A 93 5.16 -8.81 11.77
C ASN A 93 4.01 -7.92 12.26
N GLU A 94 3.73 -6.81 11.57
CA GLU A 94 2.60 -5.94 11.89
C GLU A 94 1.25 -6.64 11.69
N LEU A 95 1.10 -7.38 10.59
CA LEU A 95 -0.09 -8.17 10.32
C LEU A 95 -0.32 -9.22 11.42
N GLN A 96 0.74 -9.88 11.88
CA GLN A 96 0.67 -10.84 12.98
C GLN A 96 0.21 -10.18 14.29
N LYS A 97 0.78 -9.03 14.66
CA LYS A 97 0.34 -8.25 15.83
C LYS A 97 -1.12 -7.82 15.73
N SER A 98 -1.56 -7.40 14.54
CA SER A 98 -2.95 -7.02 14.29
C SER A 98 -3.90 -8.21 14.49
N LYS A 99 -3.54 -9.39 13.98
CA LYS A 99 -4.32 -10.62 14.19
C LYS A 99 -4.41 -10.99 15.67
N GLU A 100 -3.31 -10.91 16.41
CA GLU A 100 -3.29 -11.16 17.86
C GLU A 100 -4.17 -10.17 18.64
N MET A 101 -4.15 -8.90 18.24
CA MET A 101 -5.02 -7.87 18.82
C MET A 101 -6.49 -8.15 18.54
N ILE A 102 -6.85 -8.52 17.31
CA ILE A 102 -8.21 -8.91 16.93
C ILE A 102 -8.68 -10.09 17.77
N GLU A 103 -7.84 -11.12 17.93
CA GLU A 103 -8.19 -12.31 18.72
C GLU A 103 -8.34 -11.99 20.21
N ASN A 104 -7.54 -11.06 20.75
CA ASN A 104 -7.70 -10.57 22.11
C ASN A 104 -9.00 -9.80 22.30
N LEU A 105 -9.32 -8.88 21.37
CA LEU A 105 -10.59 -8.14 21.40
C LEU A 105 -11.79 -9.06 21.28
N LYS A 106 -11.72 -10.09 20.42
CA LYS A 106 -12.77 -11.09 20.28
C LYS A 106 -13.00 -11.85 21.59
N ARG A 107 -11.94 -12.34 22.23
CA ARG A 107 -12.04 -12.99 23.56
C ARG A 107 -12.62 -12.07 24.63
N LYS A 108 -12.24 -10.78 24.63
CA LYS A 108 -12.81 -9.80 25.56
C LYS A 108 -14.30 -9.56 25.32
N LEU A 109 -14.73 -9.55 24.05
CA LEU A 109 -16.14 -9.41 23.71
C LEU A 109 -16.94 -10.64 24.17
N GLU A 110 -16.39 -11.84 23.96
CA GLU A 110 -16.99 -13.10 24.43
C GLU A 110 -17.10 -13.11 25.96
N SER A 111 -16.07 -12.69 26.69
CA SER A 111 -16.13 -12.61 28.17
C SER A 111 -17.14 -11.58 28.69
N LEU A 112 -17.27 -10.43 28.01
CA LEU A 112 -18.27 -9.42 28.37
C LEU A 112 -19.70 -9.90 28.09
N SER A 113 -19.90 -10.67 27.02
CA SER A 113 -21.19 -11.29 26.70
C SER A 113 -21.59 -12.36 27.73
N GLU A 114 -20.63 -13.02 28.39
CA GLU A 114 -20.90 -13.96 29.48
C GLU A 114 -21.22 -13.23 30.80
N GLU A 115 -20.62 -12.06 31.04
CA GLU A 115 -20.88 -11.21 32.21
C GLU A 115 -22.19 -10.39 32.15
N GLU A 116 -22.84 -10.25 30.99
CA GLU A 116 -24.09 -9.46 30.82
C GLU A 116 -25.36 -10.10 31.42
N THR A 117 -25.27 -11.27 32.06
CA THR A 117 -26.43 -12.01 32.59
C THR A 117 -27.07 -11.49 33.90
N PRO A 118 -26.41 -10.73 34.80
CA PRO A 118 -27.09 -10.16 35.98
C PRO A 118 -27.90 -8.90 35.68
N ALA A 119 -27.42 -8.04 34.76
CA ALA A 119 -28.05 -6.76 34.45
C ALA A 119 -29.37 -6.93 33.67
N THR A 120 -29.44 -7.94 32.79
CA THR A 120 -30.71 -8.32 32.15
C THR A 120 -31.71 -8.93 33.14
N SER A 121 -31.25 -9.59 34.21
CA SER A 121 -32.15 -10.15 35.22
C SER A 121 -32.84 -9.06 36.04
N GLU A 122 -32.13 -8.02 36.47
CA GLU A 122 -32.75 -6.89 37.19
C GLU A 122 -33.73 -6.10 36.31
N ILE A 123 -33.37 -5.85 35.04
CA ILE A 123 -34.28 -5.17 34.10
C ILE A 123 -35.53 -6.01 33.82
N VAL A 124 -35.39 -7.34 33.72
CA VAL A 124 -36.51 -8.26 33.51
C VAL A 124 -37.41 -8.33 34.75
N VAL A 125 -36.83 -8.37 35.96
CA VAL A 125 -37.59 -8.32 37.23
C VAL A 125 -38.34 -7.00 37.35
N TYR A 126 -37.69 -5.87 37.08
CA TYR A 126 -38.33 -4.55 37.12
C TYR A 126 -39.50 -4.45 36.12
N ARG A 127 -39.37 -5.05 34.94
CA ARG A 127 -40.44 -5.11 33.93
C ARG A 127 -41.62 -5.97 34.38
N GLN A 128 -41.36 -7.05 35.10
CA GLN A 128 -42.37 -7.95 35.66
C GLN A 128 -43.15 -7.26 36.79
N ASP A 129 -42.46 -6.53 37.66
CA ASP A 129 -43.06 -5.81 38.78
C ASP A 129 -43.93 -4.64 38.30
N VAL A 130 -43.47 -3.89 37.30
CA VAL A 130 -44.26 -2.81 36.67
C VAL A 130 -45.52 -3.36 36.02
N ARG A 131 -45.47 -4.51 35.35
CA ARG A 131 -46.66 -5.17 34.77
C ARG A 131 -47.64 -5.61 35.85
N THR A 132 -47.13 -6.21 36.93
CA THR A 132 -47.96 -6.68 38.04
C THR A 132 -48.63 -5.50 38.75
N ALA A 133 -47.90 -4.42 39.00
CA ALA A 133 -48.44 -3.19 39.56
C ALA A 133 -49.50 -2.55 38.63
N ALA A 134 -49.26 -2.53 37.32
CA ALA A 134 -50.21 -2.02 36.35
C ALA A 134 -51.50 -2.85 36.31
N ASP A 135 -51.42 -4.18 36.40
CA ASP A 135 -52.59 -5.05 36.44
C ASP A 135 -53.38 -4.92 37.74
N VAL A 136 -52.70 -4.76 38.88
CA VAL A 136 -53.34 -4.45 40.17
C VAL A 136 -54.05 -3.11 40.11
N LEU A 137 -53.40 -2.07 39.57
CA LEU A 137 -53.97 -0.74 39.41
C LEU A 137 -55.16 -0.75 38.46
N LYS A 138 -55.09 -1.52 37.36
CA LYS A 138 -56.21 -1.71 36.42
C LYS A 138 -57.39 -2.43 37.07
N LYS A 139 -57.15 -3.42 37.93
CA LYS A 139 -58.21 -4.09 38.70
C LYS A 139 -58.81 -3.14 39.74
N ALA A 140 -57.99 -2.35 40.42
CA ALA A 140 -58.43 -1.35 41.38
C ALA A 140 -59.29 -0.27 40.69
N LEU A 141 -58.89 0.22 39.52
CA LEU A 141 -59.67 1.15 38.69
C LEU A 141 -61.03 0.58 38.27
N LYS A 142 -61.07 -0.70 37.88
CA LYS A 142 -62.34 -1.39 37.55
C LYS A 142 -63.24 -1.57 38.78
N SER A 143 -62.65 -1.72 39.96
CA SER A 143 -63.36 -1.90 41.24
C SER A 143 -63.83 -0.59 41.87
N ALA A 144 -63.10 0.51 41.68
CA ALA A 144 -63.32 1.77 42.41
C ALA A 144 -64.42 2.66 41.79
N GLY A 145 -65.10 2.19 40.74
CA GLY A 145 -66.21 2.90 40.11
C GLY A 145 -65.78 4.10 39.27
N GLN A 146 -66.74 4.62 38.50
CA GLN A 146 -66.49 5.59 37.42
C GLN A 146 -65.88 6.92 37.90
N GLY A 147 -66.13 7.34 39.15
CA GLY A 147 -65.57 8.56 39.72
C GLY A 147 -64.06 8.49 40.00
N PHE A 148 -63.54 7.34 40.43
CA PHE A 148 -62.09 7.15 40.64
C PHE A 148 -61.34 7.07 39.30
N ALA A 149 -61.95 6.45 38.29
CA ALA A 149 -61.38 6.43 36.94
C ALA A 149 -61.30 7.83 36.33
N GLN A 150 -62.30 8.68 36.54
CA GLN A 150 -62.28 10.09 36.14
C GLN A 150 -61.21 10.90 36.89
N PHE A 151 -61.02 10.65 38.20
CA PHE A 151 -59.97 11.28 39.00
C PHE A 151 -58.56 10.92 38.51
N ILE A 152 -58.31 9.65 38.18
CA ILE A 152 -57.02 9.22 37.60
C ILE A 152 -56.82 9.82 36.21
N HIS A 153 -57.84 9.85 35.35
CA HIS A 153 -57.75 10.53 34.06
C HIS A 153 -57.42 12.01 34.22
N TRP A 154 -58.04 12.72 35.17
CA TRP A 154 -57.73 14.12 35.46
C TRP A 154 -56.28 14.33 35.97
N LEU A 155 -55.77 13.44 36.83
CA LEU A 155 -54.39 13.52 37.33
C LEU A 155 -53.33 13.37 36.23
N PHE A 156 -53.65 12.65 35.14
CA PHE A 156 -52.74 12.37 34.04
C PHE A 156 -53.13 13.04 32.71
N ASP A 157 -54.22 13.82 32.69
CA ASP A 157 -54.55 14.74 31.59
C ASP A 157 -53.61 15.94 31.66
N THR A 158 -52.39 15.74 31.16
CA THR A 158 -51.54 16.86 30.75
C THR A 158 -52.11 17.42 29.44
N GLU A 159 -52.47 18.71 29.46
CA GLU A 159 -52.97 19.45 28.29
C GLU A 159 -52.15 19.13 27.02
N PRO A 160 -52.80 18.86 25.86
CA PRO A 160 -52.07 18.72 24.61
C PRO A 160 -51.43 20.06 24.25
N GLU A 161 -50.09 20.09 24.19
CA GLU A 161 -49.35 21.18 23.55
C GLU A 161 -49.98 21.47 22.17
N LYS A 162 -50.50 22.68 22.02
CA LYS A 162 -51.05 23.16 20.74
C LYS A 162 -49.96 23.05 19.65
N PRO A 163 -50.28 22.54 18.45
CA PRO A 163 -49.35 22.61 17.34
C PRO A 163 -49.14 24.09 16.99
N VAL A 164 -47.87 24.51 16.95
CA VAL A 164 -47.44 25.82 16.49
C VAL A 164 -47.67 25.89 14.97
N GLU A 165 -48.44 26.87 14.52
CA GLU A 165 -48.56 27.27 13.09
C GLU A 165 -47.27 27.93 12.57
#